data_AF-A0A2N2J858-F1
#
_entry.id   AF-A0A2N2J858-F1
#
_cell.length_a   1.000
_cell.length_b   1.000
_cell.length_c   1.000
_cell.angle_alpha   90.00
_cell.angle_beta   90.00
_cell.angle_gamma   90.00
#
_symmetry.space_group_name_H-M   'P 1'
#
loop_
_entity.id
_entity.type
_entity.pdbx_description
1 polymer ?
#
loop_
_entity_poly.entity_id
_entity_poly.type
_entity_poly.pdbx_seq_one_letter_code
_entity_poly.pdbx_strand_id
1 'polypeptide(L)'
;MSEWVKSYEWEIWFTGTFKPKSRIRDTINAKLAFNRWIENLSKGYDKHNIQYFLAVERFKSGFDTHCHALVSGVGDLKYCQLGEAWRALYGREQVEGYQKDKGADYYLTKYVTKELCDWDFRIKKK
;
A
#
# COMPACT_ATOMS: atom_id res chain seq x y z
N MET A 1 3.77 -13.81 12.33
CA MET A 1 3.01 -13.10 11.27
C MET A 1 3.87 -12.74 10.06
N SER A 2 5.19 -12.60 10.21
CA SER A 2 6.10 -12.12 9.17
C SER A 2 6.57 -13.15 8.13
N GLU A 3 6.71 -14.42 8.51
CA GLU A 3 7.41 -15.41 7.65
C GLU A 3 6.74 -15.67 6.30
N TRP A 4 5.41 -15.68 6.24
CA TRP A 4 4.70 -15.84 4.97
C TRP A 4 4.81 -14.60 4.10
N VAL A 5 4.74 -13.38 4.67
CA VAL A 5 4.89 -12.13 3.91
C VAL A 5 6.29 -12.04 3.31
N LYS A 6 7.31 -12.51 4.03
CA LYS A 6 8.69 -12.61 3.56
C LYS A 6 8.88 -13.55 2.37
N SER A 7 8.02 -14.56 2.20
CA SER A 7 8.14 -15.51 1.10
C SER A 7 7.75 -14.94 -0.28
N TYR A 8 7.24 -13.71 -0.32
CA TYR A 8 6.86 -13.02 -1.55
C TYR A 8 7.94 -12.05 -2.03
N GLU A 9 8.08 -11.99 -3.35
CA GLU A 9 9.01 -11.09 -4.04
C GLU A 9 8.37 -9.70 -4.20
N TRP A 10 8.45 -8.89 -3.15
CA TRP A 10 7.99 -7.51 -3.19
C TRP A 10 8.88 -6.65 -4.09
N GLU A 11 8.26 -5.77 -4.87
CA GLU A 11 8.95 -4.88 -5.81
C GLU A 11 9.01 -3.46 -5.27
N ILE A 12 7.93 -2.99 -4.64
CA ILE A 12 7.83 -1.62 -4.13
C ILE A 12 7.30 -1.58 -2.70
N TRP A 13 7.74 -0.56 -1.98
CA TRP A 13 7.08 -0.05 -0.79
C TRP A 13 6.33 1.24 -1.13
N PHE A 14 5.13 1.37 -0.59
CA PHE A 14 4.23 2.49 -0.83
C PHE A 14 3.71 3.05 0.50
N THR A 15 3.63 4.38 0.59
CA THR A 15 2.76 5.04 1.58
C THR A 15 1.90 6.10 0.91
N GLY A 16 0.64 6.20 1.36
CA GLY A 16 -0.37 7.09 0.79
C GLY A 16 -1.22 7.74 1.86
N THR A 17 -1.46 9.04 1.70
CA THR A 17 -2.30 9.86 2.58
C THR A 17 -3.41 10.53 1.77
N PHE A 18 -4.48 10.93 2.46
CA PHE A 18 -5.63 11.58 1.84
C PHE A 18 -5.57 13.09 1.97
N LYS A 19 -5.89 13.81 0.90
CA LYS A 19 -5.97 15.28 0.88
C LYS A 19 -7.10 15.78 1.79
N PRO A 20 -7.02 17.00 2.35
CA PRO A 20 -8.02 17.51 3.30
C PRO A 20 -9.48 17.40 2.85
N LYS A 21 -9.77 17.67 1.57
CA LYS A 21 -11.12 17.60 0.98
C LYS A 21 -11.65 16.18 0.77
N SER A 22 -10.81 15.16 0.92
CA SER A 22 -11.16 13.75 0.71
C SER A 22 -10.59 12.88 1.83
N ARG A 23 -10.46 13.45 3.04
CA ARG A 23 -9.98 12.74 4.22
C ARG A 23 -10.85 11.52 4.46
N ILE A 24 -10.18 10.39 4.65
CA ILE A 24 -10.81 9.15 5.08
C ILE A 24 -10.42 8.94 6.53
N ARG A 25 -11.43 8.66 7.38
CA ARG A 25 -11.26 8.54 8.83
C ARG A 25 -11.32 7.11 9.32
N ASP A 26 -11.96 6.24 8.55
CA ASP A 26 -12.11 4.83 8.83
C ASP A 26 -11.20 3.96 7.95
N THR A 27 -10.91 2.75 8.43
CA THR A 27 -9.98 1.84 7.75
C THR A 27 -10.64 1.14 6.57
N ILE A 28 -11.97 0.98 6.58
CA ILE A 28 -12.74 0.32 5.53
C ILE A 28 -12.65 1.12 4.23
N ASN A 29 -13.00 2.40 4.27
CA ASN A 29 -12.94 3.28 3.11
C ASN A 29 -11.50 3.52 2.64
N ALA A 30 -10.51 3.46 3.53
CA ALA A 30 -9.11 3.57 3.16
C ALA A 30 -8.64 2.33 2.38
N LYS A 31 -9.04 1.13 2.82
CA LYS A 31 -8.82 -0.13 2.09
C LYS A 31 -9.52 -0.09 0.73
N LEU A 32 -10.77 0.39 0.65
CA LEU A 32 -11.49 0.54 -0.61
C LEU A 32 -10.80 1.52 -1.58
N ALA A 33 -10.30 2.66 -1.07
CA ALA A 33 -9.54 3.62 -1.87
C ALA A 33 -8.24 3.00 -2.41
N PHE A 34 -7.52 2.26 -1.58
CA PHE A 34 -6.34 1.52 -1.97
C PHE A 34 -6.66 0.45 -3.03
N ASN A 35 -7.71 -0.35 -2.84
CA ASN A 35 -8.14 -1.34 -3.80
C ASN A 35 -8.49 -0.73 -5.15
N ARG A 36 -9.18 0.41 -5.16
CA ARG A 36 -9.48 1.15 -6.40
C ARG A 36 -8.21 1.66 -7.08
N TRP A 37 -7.20 2.10 -6.32
CA TRP A 37 -5.89 2.45 -6.89
C TRP A 37 -5.23 1.25 -7.56
N ILE A 38 -5.20 0.07 -6.91
CA ILE A 38 -4.69 -1.17 -7.50
C ILE A 38 -5.46 -1.57 -8.76
N GLU A 39 -6.78 -1.48 -8.75
CA GLU A 39 -7.62 -1.77 -9.92
C GLU A 39 -7.36 -0.81 -11.08
N ASN A 40 -7.15 0.47 -10.80
CA ASN A 40 -6.80 1.46 -11.81
C ASN A 40 -5.43 1.20 -12.41
N LEU A 41 -4.43 0.83 -11.59
CA LEU A 41 -3.12 0.42 -12.09
C LEU A 41 -3.22 -0.84 -12.95
N SER A 42 -4.00 -1.81 -12.51
CA SER A 42 -4.23 -3.07 -13.21
C SER A 42 -4.82 -2.83 -14.61
N LYS A 43 -5.89 -2.04 -14.70
CA LYS A 43 -6.56 -1.71 -15.97
C LYS A 43 -5.76 -0.74 -16.84
N GLY A 44 -5.18 0.31 -16.24
CA GLY A 44 -4.50 1.38 -16.96
C GLY A 44 -3.15 0.98 -17.56
N TYR A 45 -2.50 -0.05 -16.98
CA TYR A 45 -1.18 -0.51 -17.41
C TYR A 45 -1.13 -2.01 -17.73
N ASP A 46 -2.29 -2.65 -17.91
CA ASP A 46 -2.43 -4.07 -18.26
C ASP A 46 -1.69 -5.03 -17.27
N LYS A 47 -1.74 -4.70 -15.98
CA LYS A 47 -1.09 -5.47 -14.89
C LYS A 47 -2.10 -6.35 -14.15
N HIS A 48 -2.24 -7.61 -14.55
CA HIS A 48 -3.28 -8.52 -13.99
C HIS A 48 -2.85 -9.34 -12.76
N ASN A 49 -1.58 -9.22 -12.37
CA ASN A 49 -0.98 -10.03 -11.32
C ASN A 49 -0.47 -9.22 -10.13
N ILE A 50 -1.02 -8.01 -9.92
CA ILE A 50 -0.64 -7.19 -8.78
C ILE A 50 -1.02 -7.89 -7.47
N GLN A 51 -0.04 -8.09 -6.61
CA GLN A 51 -0.17 -8.63 -5.26
C GLN A 51 0.21 -7.55 -4.25
N TYR A 52 -0.42 -7.53 -3.09
CA TYR A 52 -0.06 -6.59 -2.04
C TYR A 52 -0.26 -7.14 -0.64
N PHE A 53 0.52 -6.57 0.28
CA PHE A 53 0.17 -6.45 1.69
C PHE A 53 -0.13 -4.98 1.98
N LEU A 54 -1.23 -4.69 2.69
CA LEU A 54 -1.67 -3.35 3.05
C LEU A 54 -1.83 -3.27 4.57
N ALA A 55 -1.27 -2.22 5.17
CA ALA A 55 -1.56 -1.78 6.53
C ALA A 55 -2.13 -0.36 6.48
N VAL A 56 -3.32 -0.18 7.02
CA VAL A 56 -3.96 1.12 7.22
C VAL A 56 -3.79 1.51 8.68
N GLU A 57 -3.18 2.66 8.92
CA GLU A 57 -3.07 3.19 10.27
C GLU A 57 -3.89 4.46 10.42
N ARG A 58 -4.33 4.72 11.65
CA ARG A 58 -4.79 6.06 12.04
C ARG A 58 -3.59 6.91 12.46
N PHE A 59 -3.61 8.20 12.10
CA PHE A 59 -2.68 9.18 12.66
C PHE A 59 -2.83 9.24 14.18
N LYS A 60 -1.80 9.71 14.88
CA LYS A 60 -1.82 9.85 16.36
C LYS A 60 -2.99 10.71 16.87
N SER A 61 -3.48 11.65 16.07
CA SER A 61 -4.66 12.45 16.39
C SER A 61 -5.97 11.64 16.40
N GLY A 62 -5.97 10.42 15.87
CA GLY A 62 -7.13 9.52 15.76
C GLY A 62 -8.11 9.86 14.64
N PHE A 63 -7.92 11.00 13.95
CA PHE A 63 -8.92 11.54 13.02
C PHE A 63 -8.76 11.10 11.57
N ASP A 64 -7.54 10.93 11.08
CA ASP A 64 -7.25 10.62 9.68
C ASP A 64 -6.58 9.25 9.57
N THR A 65 -6.71 8.60 8.42
CA THR A 65 -5.97 7.38 8.09
C THR A 65 -4.90 7.60 7.03
N HIS A 66 -3.93 6.69 6.98
CA HIS A 66 -2.98 6.55 5.88
C HIS A 66 -2.69 5.09 5.59
N CYS A 67 -2.27 4.82 4.36
CA CYS A 67 -1.95 3.49 3.87
C CYS A 67 -0.44 3.28 3.83
N HIS A 68 -0.01 2.07 4.16
CA HIS A 68 1.33 1.52 3.92
C HIS A 68 1.18 0.20 3.21
N ALA A 69 1.93 -0.04 2.14
CA ALA A 69 1.83 -1.28 1.41
C ALA A 69 3.18 -1.79 0.90
N LEU A 70 3.28 -3.11 0.79
CA LEU A 70 4.24 -3.79 -0.06
C LEU A 70 3.48 -4.29 -1.28
N VAL A 71 4.02 -4.07 -2.47
CA VAL A 71 3.33 -4.42 -3.72
C VAL A 71 4.31 -5.14 -4.65
N SER A 72 3.79 -6.13 -5.38
CA SER A 72 4.49 -6.91 -6.40
C SER A 72 3.63 -7.03 -7.66
N GLY A 73 4.22 -7.40 -8.79
CA GLY A 73 3.52 -7.54 -10.07
C GLY A 73 3.24 -6.20 -10.76
N VAL A 74 3.99 -5.14 -10.38
CA VAL A 74 3.96 -3.85 -11.08
C VAL A 74 4.98 -3.80 -12.22
N GLY A 75 5.99 -4.68 -12.20
CA GLY A 75 6.92 -4.89 -13.31
C GLY A 75 7.74 -3.65 -13.64
N ASP A 76 7.64 -3.17 -14.88
CA ASP A 76 8.40 -2.04 -15.44
C ASP A 76 7.80 -0.66 -15.15
N LEU A 77 6.73 -0.59 -14.34
CA LEU A 77 6.13 0.69 -13.97
C LEU A 77 7.09 1.56 -13.16
N LYS A 78 7.22 2.82 -13.59
CA LYS A 78 8.03 3.81 -12.89
C LYS A 78 7.33 4.25 -11.61
N TYR A 79 8.12 4.58 -10.58
CA TYR A 79 7.60 5.08 -9.32
C TYR A 79 6.77 6.36 -9.47
N CYS A 80 7.10 7.23 -10.44
CA CYS A 80 6.29 8.40 -10.75
C CYS A 80 4.90 8.03 -11.26
N GLN A 81 4.76 7.00 -12.11
CA GLN A 81 3.46 6.56 -12.64
C GLN A 81 2.57 6.02 -11.51
N LEU A 82 3.15 5.20 -10.64
CA LEU A 82 2.47 4.66 -9.46
C LEU A 82 2.01 5.78 -8.52
N GLY A 83 2.92 6.73 -8.25
CA GLY A 83 2.67 7.86 -7.35
C GLY A 83 1.63 8.84 -7.90
N GLU A 84 1.77 9.25 -9.16
CA GLU A 84 0.83 10.16 -9.85
C GLU A 84 -0.59 9.59 -9.89
N ALA A 85 -0.74 8.28 -10.11
CA ALA A 85 -2.04 7.62 -10.08
C ALA A 85 -2.73 7.72 -8.70
N TRP A 86 -1.97 7.60 -7.60
CA TRP A 86 -2.52 7.85 -6.27
C TRP A 86 -2.81 9.34 -6.06
N ARG A 87 -1.86 10.21 -6.43
CA ARG A 87 -1.91 11.64 -6.18
C ARG A 87 -3.09 12.33 -6.85
N ALA A 88 -3.36 11.96 -8.09
CA ALA A 88 -4.49 12.48 -8.84
C ALA A 88 -5.83 12.22 -8.11
N LEU A 89 -5.97 11.05 -7.48
CA LEU A 89 -7.21 10.62 -6.84
C LEU A 89 -7.29 11.06 -5.39
N TYR A 90 -6.26 10.79 -4.59
CA TYR A 90 -6.39 10.72 -3.14
C TYR A 90 -5.58 11.75 -2.37
N GLY A 91 -4.29 11.90 -2.64
CA GLY A 91 -3.45 12.83 -1.86
C GLY A 91 -1.97 12.56 -1.98
N ARG A 92 -1.19 12.85 -0.93
CA ARG A 92 0.27 12.70 -1.00
C ARG A 92 0.67 11.24 -0.87
N GLU A 93 1.80 10.92 -1.45
CA GLU A 93 2.33 9.58 -1.54
C GLU A 93 3.84 9.57 -1.60
N GLN A 94 4.39 8.41 -1.28
CA GLN A 94 5.79 8.08 -1.48
C GLN A 94 5.86 6.63 -1.96
N VAL A 95 6.63 6.43 -3.02
CA VAL A 95 6.83 5.14 -3.67
C VAL A 95 8.32 4.91 -3.77
N GLU A 96 8.79 3.79 -3.24
CA GLU A 96 10.20 3.42 -3.26
C GLU A 96 10.36 1.97 -3.65
N GLY A 97 11.53 1.61 -4.19
CA GLY A 97 11.90 0.23 -4.39
C GLY A 97 11.98 -0.51 -3.06
N TYR A 98 11.43 -1.72 -3.02
CA TYR A 98 11.56 -2.58 -1.85
C TYR A 98 13.02 -3.03 -1.68
N GLN A 99 13.60 -2.77 -0.50
CA GLN A 99 14.98 -3.13 -0.17
C GLN A 99 15.01 -4.53 0.46
N LYS A 100 15.41 -5.52 -0.35
CA LYS A 100 15.40 -6.94 0.04
C LYS A 100 16.28 -7.25 1.26
N ASP A 101 17.41 -6.55 1.39
CA ASP A 101 18.36 -6.64 2.51
C ASP A 101 17.74 -6.21 3.85
N LYS A 102 16.80 -5.27 3.83
CA LYS A 102 16.05 -4.86 5.02
C LYS A 102 14.92 -5.82 5.38
N GLY A 103 14.40 -6.55 4.39
CA GLY A 103 13.31 -7.49 4.53
C GLY A 103 11.95 -6.84 4.81
N ALA A 104 10.88 -7.65 4.74
CA ALA A 104 9.51 -7.18 4.87
C ALA A 104 9.27 -6.62 6.29
N ASP A 105 9.94 -7.18 7.29
CA ASP A 105 9.80 -6.79 8.69
C ASP A 105 10.19 -5.33 8.93
N TYR A 106 11.20 -4.81 8.23
CA TYR A 106 11.58 -3.41 8.33
C TYR A 106 10.41 -2.48 7.99
N TYR A 107 9.65 -2.82 6.95
CA TYR A 107 8.51 -2.03 6.49
C TYR A 107 7.25 -2.34 7.28
N LEU A 108 7.00 -3.59 7.67
CA LEU A 108 5.72 -4.02 8.22
C LEU A 108 5.66 -3.96 9.75
N THR A 109 6.76 -4.27 10.44
CA THR A 109 6.76 -4.40 11.92
C THR A 109 6.33 -3.11 12.58
N LYS A 110 6.77 -1.96 12.04
CA LYS A 110 6.38 -0.64 12.55
C LYS A 110 4.86 -0.41 12.50
N TYR A 111 4.18 -0.94 11.49
CA TYR A 111 2.78 -0.62 11.22
C TYR A 111 1.84 -1.67 11.80
N VAL A 112 2.15 -2.95 11.60
CA VAL A 112 1.32 -4.08 12.06
C VAL A 112 1.27 -4.19 13.58
N THR A 113 2.29 -3.69 14.30
CA THR A 113 2.34 -3.77 15.78
C THR A 113 1.60 -2.63 16.48
N LYS A 114 1.09 -1.63 15.77
CA LYS A 114 0.33 -0.54 16.41
C LYS A 114 -1.10 -0.96 16.67
N GLU A 115 -1.60 -0.68 17.88
CA GLU A 115 -2.98 -0.95 18.29
C GLU A 115 -4.04 -0.30 17.38
N LEU A 116 -3.69 0.79 16.68
CA LEU A 116 -4.58 1.52 15.76
C LEU A 116 -4.41 1.13 14.28
N CYS A 117 -3.77 -0.01 14.01
CA CYS A 117 -3.54 -0.50 12.65
C CYS A 117 -4.55 -1.58 12.26
N ASP A 118 -5.07 -1.49 11.04
CA ASP A 118 -5.92 -2.48 10.39
C ASP A 118 -5.29 -2.88 9.05
N TRP A 119 -5.19 -4.16 8.74
CA TRP A 119 -4.42 -4.64 7.58
C TRP A 119 -5.26 -5.53 6.65
N ASP A 120 -4.81 -5.68 5.41
CA ASP A 120 -5.43 -6.47 4.34
C ASP A 120 -4.35 -7.00 3.38
N PHE A 121 -4.64 -8.03 2.59
CA PHE A 121 -3.68 -8.57 1.63
C PHE A 121 -4.39 -9.21 0.43
N ARG A 122 -3.74 -9.14 -0.73
CA ARG A 122 -4.14 -9.85 -1.93
C ARG A 122 -2.96 -10.59 -2.49
N ILE A 123 -3.04 -11.90 -2.43
CA ILE A 123 -1.97 -12.79 -2.86
C ILE A 123 -2.57 -13.90 -3.70
N LYS A 124 -1.99 -14.14 -4.88
CA LYS A 124 -2.26 -15.37 -5.64
C LYS A 124 -1.29 -16.45 -5.16
N LYS A 125 -1.83 -17.60 -4.72
CA LYS A 125 -1.01 -18.79 -4.50
C LYS A 125 -0.37 -19.18 -5.84
N LYS A 126 0.92 -19.52 -5.80
CA LYS A 126 1.61 -20.20 -6.91
C LYS A 126 1.03 -21.59 -7.09
#